data_AF-A0A1F9N6R4-F1
#
_entry.id   AF-A0A1F9N6R4-F1
#
_cell.length_a   1.000
_cell.length_b   1.000
_cell.length_c   1.000
_cell.angle_alpha   90.00
_cell.angle_beta   90.00
_cell.angle_gamma   90.00
#
_symmetry.space_group_name_H-M   'P 1'
#
loop_
_entity.id
_entity.type
_entity.pdbx_description
1 polymer ?
#
loop_
_entity_poly.entity_id
_entity_poly.type
_entity_poly.pdbx_seq_one_letter_code
_entity_poly.pdbx_strand_id
1 'polypeptide(L)'
;MLAVRRSPALRESFLNWSLFFLIGFEALVFTPMATFLFRFYPQWSMLYWFDPQIFPALERWIGLMSAVFVLVNFGAVLLGYSVTRIGVLGDQTWLWSLPIGAATLLIAYFCVGYWDRLIFIGDYDAFWQGNAELIFTKFAGWFGILAYGAGIWLVLMARKKFAKRDPSLL
;
A
#
# COMPACT_ATOMS: atom_id res chain seq x y z
N MET A 1 -22.97 1.81 7.73
CA MET A 1 -23.09 1.76 6.25
C MET A 1 -24.01 2.84 5.69
N LEU A 2 -25.17 3.11 6.31
CA LEU A 2 -26.10 4.20 5.92
C LEU A 2 -25.45 5.60 5.82
N ALA A 3 -24.46 5.91 6.66
CA ALA A 3 -23.79 7.22 6.65
C ALA A 3 -22.97 7.48 5.36
N VAL A 4 -22.25 6.47 4.84
CA VAL A 4 -21.42 6.62 3.62
C VAL A 4 -22.29 6.80 2.38
N ARG A 5 -23.42 6.07 2.31
CA ARG A 5 -24.41 6.19 1.21
C ARG A 5 -25.09 7.56 1.16
N ARG A 6 -25.12 8.28 2.28
CA ARG A 6 -25.74 9.59 2.42
C ARG A 6 -24.76 10.74 2.17
N SER A 7 -23.47 10.47 1.96
CA SER A 7 -22.50 11.51 1.59
C SER A 7 -22.87 12.12 0.23
N PRO A 8 -23.22 13.42 0.17
CA PRO A 8 -23.50 14.10 -1.11
C PRO A 8 -22.26 14.12 -2.00
N ALA A 9 -21.08 14.33 -1.41
CA ALA A 9 -19.80 14.41 -2.11
C ALA A 9 -19.45 13.13 -2.88
N LEU A 10 -19.81 11.94 -2.35
CA LEU A 10 -19.57 10.67 -3.05
C LEU A 10 -20.48 10.52 -4.29
N ARG A 11 -21.71 11.04 -4.22
CA ARG A 11 -22.70 10.96 -5.31
C ARG A 11 -22.41 11.95 -6.42
N GLU A 12 -22.12 13.19 -6.03
CA GLU A 12 -22.02 14.33 -6.95
C GLU A 12 -20.72 14.34 -7.76
N SER A 13 -19.61 13.89 -7.17
CA SER A 13 -18.30 13.92 -7.83
C SER A 13 -17.52 12.63 -7.66
N PHE A 14 -16.80 12.23 -8.72
CA PHE A 14 -15.77 11.19 -8.64
C PHE A 14 -14.57 11.68 -7.82
N LEU A 15 -14.15 12.93 -8.07
CA LEU A 15 -13.11 13.62 -7.31
C LEU A 15 -13.72 14.15 -6.01
N ASN A 16 -13.52 13.43 -4.92
CA ASN A 16 -13.92 13.85 -3.59
C ASN A 16 -12.78 13.67 -2.58
N TRP A 17 -13.00 14.13 -1.35
CA TRP A 17 -11.98 14.09 -0.31
C TRP A 17 -11.47 12.68 -0.01
N SER A 18 -12.32 11.66 -0.13
CA SER A 18 -11.90 10.27 0.10
C SER A 18 -10.82 9.87 -0.90
N LEU A 19 -11.02 10.19 -2.18
CA LEU A 19 -10.02 9.95 -3.22
C LEU A 19 -8.75 10.78 -3.00
N PHE A 20 -8.89 12.06 -2.64
CA PHE A 20 -7.73 12.91 -2.33
C PHE A 20 -6.92 12.37 -1.15
N PHE A 21 -7.56 11.89 -0.09
CA PHE A 21 -6.86 11.28 1.04
C PHE A 21 -6.16 9.98 0.64
N LEU A 22 -6.78 9.14 -0.18
CA LEU A 22 -6.18 7.91 -0.67
C LEU A 22 -4.93 8.20 -1.53
N ILE A 23 -5.05 9.09 -2.50
CA ILE A 23 -3.93 9.48 -3.38
C ILE A 23 -2.85 10.23 -2.59
N GLY A 24 -3.23 11.09 -1.65
CA GLY A 24 -2.29 11.80 -0.77
C GLY A 24 -1.52 10.84 0.14
N PHE A 25 -2.18 9.80 0.66
CA PHE A 25 -1.52 8.75 1.43
C PHE A 25 -0.51 7.98 0.56
N GLU A 26 -0.90 7.58 -0.65
CA GLU A 26 0.00 6.92 -1.60
C GLU A 26 1.23 7.79 -1.92
N ALA A 27 1.01 9.08 -2.16
CA ALA A 27 2.08 10.01 -2.52
C ALA A 27 3.03 10.33 -1.36
N LEU A 28 2.51 10.51 -0.14
CA LEU A 28 3.29 11.02 1.00
C LEU A 28 3.86 9.92 1.89
N VAL A 29 3.22 8.74 1.92
CA VAL A 29 3.60 7.64 2.82
C VAL A 29 4.15 6.47 2.01
N PHE A 30 3.35 5.95 1.08
CA PHE A 30 3.71 4.74 0.37
C PHE A 30 4.86 4.95 -0.60
N THR A 31 4.81 6.01 -1.41
CA THR A 31 5.82 6.29 -2.44
C THR A 31 7.22 6.49 -1.84
N PRO A 32 7.44 7.36 -0.83
CA PRO A 32 8.77 7.53 -0.24
C PRO A 32 9.28 6.25 0.42
N MET A 33 8.39 5.48 1.06
CA MET A 33 8.75 4.21 1.65
C MET A 33 9.14 3.18 0.59
N ALA A 34 8.33 3.00 -0.45
CA ALA A 34 8.65 2.11 -1.57
C ALA A 34 9.98 2.50 -2.23
N THR A 35 10.19 3.78 -2.54
CA THR A 35 11.45 4.25 -3.12
C THR A 35 12.63 4.01 -2.18
N PHE A 36 12.49 4.28 -0.87
CA PHE A 36 13.53 4.00 0.12
C PHE A 36 13.90 2.51 0.15
N LEU A 37 12.88 1.63 0.20
CA LEU A 37 13.09 0.19 0.25
C LEU A 37 13.75 -0.35 -1.01
N PHE A 38 13.28 0.07 -2.20
CA PHE A 38 13.93 -0.31 -3.45
C PHE A 38 15.36 0.23 -3.54
N ARG A 39 15.65 1.42 -3.00
CA ARG A 39 16.99 2.02 -3.09
C ARG A 39 17.99 1.38 -2.15
N PHE A 40 17.61 1.13 -0.90
CA PHE A 40 18.54 0.72 0.17
C PHE A 40 18.41 -0.75 0.56
N TYR A 41 17.29 -1.38 0.25
CA TYR A 41 16.99 -2.78 0.55
C TYR A 41 16.36 -3.50 -0.66
N PRO A 42 16.95 -3.41 -1.87
CA PRO A 42 16.35 -3.98 -3.09
C PRO A 42 16.16 -5.49 -3.00
N GLN A 43 17.00 -6.16 -2.21
CA GLN A 43 16.96 -7.60 -2.00
C GLN A 43 15.73 -8.00 -1.16
N TRP A 44 15.37 -7.18 -0.19
CA TRP A 44 14.14 -7.35 0.59
C TRP A 44 12.88 -7.00 -0.21
N SER A 45 12.92 -5.97 -1.07
CA SER A 45 11.73 -5.50 -1.80
C SER A 45 11.40 -6.31 -3.07
N MET A 46 12.40 -6.85 -3.77
CA MET A 46 12.19 -7.61 -5.01
C MET A 46 13.19 -8.76 -5.23
N LEU A 47 14.47 -8.63 -4.85
CA LEU A 47 15.47 -9.61 -5.28
C LEU A 47 15.46 -10.93 -4.48
N TYR A 48 14.70 -11.08 -3.39
CA TYR A 48 14.42 -12.43 -2.85
C TYR A 48 13.67 -13.34 -3.84
N TRP A 49 13.09 -12.77 -4.88
CA TRP A 49 12.43 -13.51 -5.95
C TRP A 49 13.37 -13.87 -7.11
N PHE A 50 14.53 -13.22 -7.19
CA PHE A 50 15.46 -13.37 -8.30
C PHE A 50 16.88 -13.48 -7.79
N ASP A 51 17.50 -14.63 -8.04
CA ASP A 51 18.91 -14.83 -7.69
C ASP A 51 19.78 -13.78 -8.41
N PRO A 52 20.47 -12.88 -7.68
CA PRO A 52 21.28 -11.84 -8.29
C PRO A 52 22.49 -12.39 -9.06
N GLN A 53 22.93 -13.62 -8.75
CA GLN A 53 23.99 -14.29 -9.50
C GLN A 53 23.49 -14.76 -10.88
N ILE A 54 22.22 -15.15 -10.97
CA ILE A 54 21.58 -15.56 -12.24
C ILE A 54 21.13 -14.34 -13.04
N PHE A 55 20.65 -13.28 -12.37
CA PHE A 55 20.09 -12.09 -12.99
C PHE A 55 20.80 -10.79 -12.57
N PRO A 56 22.11 -10.65 -12.79
CA PRO A 56 22.88 -9.49 -12.31
C PRO A 56 22.46 -8.17 -12.95
N ALA A 57 21.78 -8.23 -14.10
CA ALA A 57 21.27 -7.04 -14.78
C ALA A 57 20.08 -6.38 -14.05
N LEU A 58 19.35 -7.10 -13.18
CA LEU A 58 18.18 -6.57 -12.47
C LEU A 58 18.52 -5.35 -11.60
N GLU A 59 19.72 -5.31 -11.03
CA GLU A 59 20.16 -4.19 -10.20
C GLU A 59 20.13 -2.85 -10.95
N ARG A 60 20.41 -2.89 -12.27
CA ARG A 60 20.39 -1.68 -13.12
C ARG A 60 18.98 -1.13 -13.32
N TRP A 61 17.96 -1.96 -13.14
CA TRP A 61 16.57 -1.62 -13.36
C TRP A 61 15.80 -1.31 -12.07
N ILE A 62 16.44 -1.39 -10.90
CA ILE A 62 15.79 -1.14 -9.59
C ILE A 62 15.00 0.17 -9.58
N GLY A 63 15.55 1.25 -10.15
CA GLY A 63 14.87 2.54 -10.23
C GLY A 63 13.59 2.49 -11.06
N LEU A 64 13.64 1.85 -12.24
CA LEU A 64 12.46 1.67 -13.10
C LEU A 64 11.44 0.75 -12.43
N MET A 65 11.88 -0.33 -11.79
CA MET A 65 11.00 -1.25 -11.08
C MET A 65 10.30 -0.57 -9.89
N SER A 66 11.00 0.30 -9.15
CA SER A 66 10.40 1.13 -8.11
C SER A 66 9.32 2.05 -8.68
N ALA A 67 9.60 2.73 -9.80
CA ALA A 67 8.62 3.60 -10.45
C ALA A 67 7.38 2.83 -10.93
N VAL A 68 7.58 1.69 -11.60
CA VAL A 68 6.48 0.80 -12.03
C VAL A 68 5.67 0.32 -10.84
N PHE A 69 6.33 -0.10 -9.75
CA PHE A 69 5.67 -0.54 -8.54
C PHE A 69 4.80 0.57 -7.93
N VAL A 70 5.31 1.80 -7.85
CA VAL A 70 4.54 2.97 -7.39
C VAL A 70 3.33 3.21 -8.28
N LEU A 71 3.50 3.23 -9.61
CA LEU A 71 2.40 3.41 -10.57
C LEU A 71 1.33 2.32 -10.45
N VAL A 72 1.74 1.07 -10.26
CA VAL A 72 0.80 -0.04 -10.04
C VAL A 72 0.00 0.14 -8.75
N ASN A 73 0.62 0.63 -7.67
CA ASN A 73 -0.09 0.90 -6.41
C ASN A 73 -1.11 2.03 -6.56
N PHE A 74 -0.73 3.14 -7.21
CA PHE A 74 -1.70 4.20 -7.55
C PHE A 74 -2.85 3.66 -8.40
N GLY A 75 -2.56 2.83 -9.41
CA GLY A 75 -3.58 2.17 -10.23
C GLY A 75 -4.51 1.28 -9.42
N ALA A 76 -3.97 0.48 -8.50
CA ALA A 76 -4.74 -0.39 -7.61
C ALA A 76 -5.65 0.42 -6.67
N VAL A 77 -5.16 1.53 -6.11
CA VAL A 77 -5.96 2.43 -5.27
C VAL A 77 -7.09 3.08 -6.06
N LEU A 78 -6.80 3.58 -7.26
CA LEU A 78 -7.82 4.17 -8.14
C LEU A 78 -8.89 3.15 -8.54
N LEU A 79 -8.48 1.94 -8.89
CA LEU A 79 -9.40 0.86 -9.25
C LEU A 79 -10.24 0.43 -8.04
N GLY A 80 -9.61 0.21 -6.89
CA GLY A 80 -10.29 -0.16 -5.65
C GLY A 80 -11.31 0.90 -5.24
N TYR A 81 -10.93 2.17 -5.27
CA TYR A 81 -11.85 3.29 -5.01
C TYR A 81 -13.02 3.31 -6.01
N SER A 82 -12.74 3.14 -7.31
CA SER A 82 -13.77 3.15 -8.36
C SER A 82 -14.79 2.02 -8.16
N VAL A 83 -14.30 0.80 -7.92
CA VAL A 83 -15.13 -0.38 -7.65
C VAL A 83 -15.95 -0.18 -6.37
N THR A 84 -15.33 0.32 -5.30
CA THR A 84 -16.03 0.66 -4.06
C THR A 84 -17.11 1.70 -4.28
N ARG A 85 -16.82 2.77 -5.03
CA ARG A 85 -17.79 3.83 -5.34
C ARG A 85 -18.99 3.26 -6.12
N ILE A 86 -18.74 2.48 -7.17
CA ILE A 86 -19.80 1.83 -7.96
C ILE A 86 -20.67 0.94 -7.06
N GLY A 87 -20.04 0.12 -6.20
CA GLY A 87 -20.76 -0.75 -5.27
C GLY A 87 -21.60 0.01 -4.24
N VAL A 88 -21.07 1.12 -3.70
CA VAL A 88 -21.81 1.94 -2.74
C VAL A 88 -22.99 2.67 -3.39
N LEU A 89 -22.80 3.23 -4.59
CA LEU A 89 -23.85 3.98 -5.30
C LEU A 89 -24.92 3.07 -5.90
N GLY A 90 -24.53 1.88 -6.36
CA GLY A 90 -25.43 0.88 -6.95
C GLY A 90 -26.07 -0.08 -5.95
N ASP A 91 -25.83 0.09 -4.64
CA ASP A 91 -26.28 -0.82 -3.59
C ASP A 91 -25.81 -2.29 -3.77
N GLN A 92 -24.63 -2.47 -4.37
CA GLN A 92 -24.07 -3.80 -4.65
C GLN A 92 -22.99 -4.13 -3.62
N THR A 93 -23.37 -4.92 -2.62
CA THR A 93 -22.50 -5.17 -1.46
C THR A 93 -21.21 -5.91 -1.79
N TRP A 94 -21.28 -6.82 -2.75
CA TRP A 94 -20.13 -7.59 -3.21
C TRP A 94 -19.06 -6.70 -3.87
N LEU A 95 -19.45 -5.66 -4.62
CA LEU A 95 -18.51 -4.76 -5.28
C LEU A 95 -17.72 -3.95 -4.26
N TRP A 96 -18.39 -3.33 -3.27
CA TRP A 96 -17.65 -2.47 -2.34
C TRP A 96 -16.80 -3.23 -1.33
N SER A 97 -17.08 -4.51 -1.10
CA SER A 97 -16.26 -5.41 -0.29
C SER A 97 -15.11 -6.06 -1.06
N LEU A 98 -15.15 -6.06 -2.40
CA LEU A 98 -14.15 -6.71 -3.25
C LEU A 98 -12.72 -6.21 -2.99
N PRO A 99 -12.43 -4.90 -2.88
CA PRO A 99 -11.07 -4.43 -2.59
C PRO A 99 -10.55 -4.90 -1.23
N ILE A 100 -11.43 -5.00 -0.22
CA ILE A 100 -11.08 -5.52 1.11
C ILE A 100 -10.77 -7.02 1.01
N GLY A 101 -11.61 -7.78 0.30
CA GLY A 101 -11.38 -9.20 0.05
C GLY A 101 -10.05 -9.45 -0.67
N ALA A 102 -9.78 -8.70 -1.74
CA ALA A 102 -8.54 -8.79 -2.50
C ALA A 102 -7.31 -8.46 -1.63
N ALA A 103 -7.36 -7.38 -0.86
CA ALA A 103 -6.28 -7.02 0.08
C ALA A 103 -6.06 -8.12 1.15
N THR A 104 -7.15 -8.68 1.69
CA THR A 104 -7.08 -9.73 2.71
C THR A 104 -6.46 -11.02 2.15
N LEU A 105 -6.87 -11.43 0.96
CA LEU A 105 -6.31 -12.60 0.27
C LEU A 105 -4.83 -12.40 -0.07
N LEU A 106 -4.45 -11.20 -0.49
CA LEU A 106 -3.05 -10.87 -0.77
C LEU A 106 -2.21 -10.95 0.50
N ILE A 107 -2.66 -10.33 1.60
CA ILE A 107 -1.98 -10.40 2.90
C ILE A 107 -1.87 -11.86 3.35
N ALA A 108 -2.95 -12.64 3.28
CA ALA A 108 -2.94 -14.05 3.65
C ALA A 108 -1.96 -14.86 2.78
N TYR A 109 -1.93 -14.62 1.47
CA TYR A 109 -0.99 -15.26 0.55
C TYR A 109 0.47 -14.99 0.96
N PHE A 110 0.81 -13.74 1.29
CA PHE A 110 2.14 -13.40 1.78
C PHE A 110 2.44 -13.99 3.16
N CYS A 111 1.50 -13.92 4.10
CA CYS A 111 1.67 -14.46 5.45
C CYS A 111 1.80 -15.98 5.49
N VAL A 112 1.22 -16.70 4.54
CA VAL A 112 1.31 -18.18 4.48
C VAL A 112 2.47 -18.62 3.60
N GLY A 113 2.62 -18.03 2.41
CA GLY A 113 3.61 -18.46 1.43
C GLY A 113 5.01 -17.88 1.63
N TYR A 114 5.12 -16.73 2.30
CA TYR A 114 6.35 -15.93 2.36
C TYR A 114 6.54 -15.24 3.72
N TRP A 115 6.14 -15.92 4.80
CA TRP A 115 6.14 -15.37 6.16
C TRP A 115 7.55 -14.94 6.60
N ASP A 116 8.57 -15.69 6.20
CA ASP A 116 9.99 -15.43 6.41
C ASP A 116 10.40 -14.08 5.82
N ARG A 117 9.93 -13.76 4.61
CA ARG A 117 10.21 -12.47 3.95
C ARG A 117 9.52 -11.28 4.62
N LEU A 118 8.45 -11.52 5.38
CA LEU A 118 7.75 -10.47 6.14
C LEU A 118 8.47 -10.14 7.45
N ILE A 119 9.14 -11.12 8.05
CA ILE A 119 9.72 -10.99 9.39
C ILE A 119 11.22 -10.71 9.32
N PHE A 120 11.91 -11.22 8.31
CA PHE A 120 13.36 -11.13 8.18
C PHE A 120 13.78 -10.14 7.10
N ILE A 121 14.89 -9.43 7.35
CA ILE A 121 15.56 -8.49 6.46
C ILE A 121 17.06 -8.81 6.43
N GLY A 122 17.65 -8.75 5.26
CA GLY A 122 19.08 -9.01 5.06
C GLY A 122 19.42 -9.13 3.58
N ASP A 123 20.70 -9.27 3.28
CA ASP A 123 21.11 -9.52 1.92
C ASP A 123 20.66 -10.92 1.44
N TYR A 124 20.59 -11.15 0.13
CA TYR A 124 20.15 -12.41 -0.48
C TYR A 124 20.94 -13.59 0.10
N ASP A 125 22.27 -13.50 0.09
CA ASP A 125 23.14 -14.56 0.64
C ASP A 125 22.91 -14.76 2.14
N ALA A 126 22.76 -13.68 2.92
CA ALA A 126 22.49 -13.77 4.34
C ALA A 126 21.13 -14.42 4.62
N PHE A 127 20.11 -14.11 3.82
CA PHE A 127 18.79 -14.72 3.90
C PHE A 127 18.83 -16.22 3.63
N TRP A 128 19.47 -16.65 2.53
CA TRP A 128 19.57 -18.06 2.18
C TRP A 128 20.50 -18.87 3.09
N GLN A 129 21.48 -18.22 3.73
CA GLN A 129 22.34 -18.84 4.74
C GLN A 129 21.70 -18.89 6.13
N GLY A 130 20.49 -18.35 6.32
CA GLY A 130 19.82 -18.31 7.63
C GLY A 130 20.37 -17.25 8.60
N ASN A 131 21.15 -16.31 8.08
CA ASN A 131 21.76 -15.19 8.82
C ASN A 131 20.96 -13.88 8.69
N ALA A 132 19.74 -13.92 8.14
CA ALA A 132 18.89 -12.74 8.07
C ALA A 132 18.44 -12.28 9.47
N GLU A 133 18.31 -10.98 9.64
CA GLU A 133 17.94 -10.37 10.91
C GLU A 133 16.44 -10.09 10.95
N LEU A 134 15.88 -9.95 12.15
CA LEU A 134 14.48 -9.54 12.30
C LEU A 134 14.29 -8.09 11.81
N ILE A 135 13.24 -7.83 11.04
CA ILE A 135 12.96 -6.51 10.48
C ILE A 135 12.84 -5.42 11.55
N PHE A 136 12.32 -5.78 12.72
CA PHE A 136 12.14 -4.88 13.86
C PHE A 136 13.44 -4.48 14.56
N THR A 137 14.60 -5.09 14.24
CA THR A 137 15.89 -4.64 14.76
C THR A 137 16.53 -3.58 13.87
N LYS A 138 16.02 -3.36 12.65
CA LYS A 138 16.56 -2.38 11.70
C LYS A 138 15.73 -1.10 11.67
N PHE A 139 16.41 0.01 11.40
CA PHE A 139 15.76 1.32 11.18
C PHE A 139 14.70 1.25 10.08
N ALA A 140 14.96 0.52 8.99
CA ALA A 140 14.01 0.36 7.88
C ALA A 140 12.66 -0.24 8.33
N GLY A 141 12.70 -1.23 9.24
CA GLY A 141 11.49 -1.82 9.81
C GLY A 141 10.69 -0.82 10.64
N TRP A 142 11.36 -0.10 11.54
CA TRP A 142 10.72 0.95 12.34
C TRP A 142 10.19 2.10 11.48
N PHE A 143 10.93 2.52 10.47
CA PHE A 143 10.51 3.56 9.54
C PHE A 143 9.21 3.18 8.84
N GLY A 144 9.11 1.96 8.32
CA GLY A 144 7.87 1.46 7.71
C GLY A 144 6.70 1.47 8.69
N ILE A 145 6.88 0.91 9.89
CA ILE A 145 5.83 0.86 10.93
C ILE A 145 5.36 2.26 11.31
N LEU A 146 6.29 3.19 11.53
CA LEU A 146 5.99 4.58 11.89
C LEU A 146 5.29 5.31 10.76
N ALA A 147 5.73 5.12 9.51
CA ALA A 147 5.10 5.73 8.33
C ALA A 147 3.66 5.24 8.14
N TYR A 148 3.43 3.92 8.20
CA TYR A 148 2.08 3.35 8.15
C TYR A 148 1.22 3.78 9.34
N GLY A 149 1.77 3.75 10.55
CA GLY A 149 1.09 4.19 11.77
C GLY A 149 0.67 5.66 11.69
N ALA A 150 1.57 6.54 11.23
CA ALA A 150 1.28 7.96 11.01
C ALA A 150 0.21 8.14 9.93
N GLY A 151 0.27 7.38 8.84
CA GLY A 151 -0.73 7.43 7.78
C GLY A 151 -2.12 6.95 8.23
N ILE A 152 -2.21 5.86 9.01
CA ILE A 152 -3.46 5.41 9.63
C ILE A 152 -4.00 6.49 10.57
N TRP A 153 -3.14 7.07 11.40
CA TRP A 153 -3.52 8.15 12.31
C TRP A 153 -4.07 9.36 11.57
N LEU A 154 -3.42 9.78 10.47
CA LEU A 154 -3.89 10.86 9.59
C LEU A 154 -5.27 10.55 8.99
N VAL A 155 -5.49 9.32 8.51
CA VAL A 155 -6.79 8.89 7.97
C VAL A 155 -7.87 8.94 9.06
N LEU A 156 -7.58 8.46 10.28
CA LEU A 156 -8.51 8.50 11.40
C LEU A 156 -8.83 9.94 11.84
N MET A 157 -7.83 10.82 11.85
CA MET A 157 -8.00 12.24 12.14
C MET A 157 -8.85 12.94 11.07
N ALA A 158 -8.55 12.71 9.79
CA ALA A 158 -9.32 13.23 8.68
C ALA A 158 -10.77 12.76 8.77
N ARG A 159 -11.00 11.46 8.97
CA ARG A 159 -12.34 10.90 9.19
C ARG A 159 -13.06 11.62 10.34
N LYS A 160 -12.41 11.80 11.49
CA LYS A 160 -13.04 12.48 12.64
C LYS A 160 -13.40 13.93 12.34
N LYS A 161 -12.54 14.65 11.61
CA LYS A 161 -12.72 16.06 11.23
C LYS A 161 -13.81 16.26 10.18
N PHE A 162 -13.89 15.36 9.20
CA PHE A 162 -14.80 15.48 8.04
C PHE A 162 -16.09 14.66 8.18
N ALA A 163 -16.22 13.79 9.19
CA ALA A 163 -17.43 12.98 9.42
C ALA A 163 -18.75 13.76 9.55
N LYS A 164 -18.70 15.07 9.83
CA LYS A 164 -19.88 15.93 9.99
C LYS A 164 -20.05 16.99 8.90
N ARG A 165 -19.02 17.19 8.07
CA ARG A 165 -18.97 18.19 7.01
C ARG A 165 -18.09 17.60 5.93
N ASP A 166 -18.69 16.98 4.91
CA ASP A 166 -17.98 16.77 3.65
C ASP A 166 -17.88 18.16 3.01
N PRO A 167 -16.70 18.81 3.02
CA PRO A 167 -16.53 20.06 2.31
C PRO A 167 -16.72 19.76 0.82
N SER A 168 -17.47 20.59 0.09
CA SER A 168 -17.42 20.50 -1.36
C SER A 168 -15.98 20.79 -1.80
N LEU A 169 -15.48 20.05 -2.78
CA LEU A 169 -14.15 20.31 -3.33
C LEU A 169 -14.13 21.50 -4.30
N LEU A 170 -15.32 22.06 -4.58
CA LEU A 170 -15.60 23.27 -5.32
C LEU A 170 -16.88 23.91 -4.76
#